data_AF-A0A9N9PSS8-F1
#
_entry.id   AF-A0A9N9PSS8-F1
#
_cell.length_a   1.000
_cell.length_b   1.000
_cell.length_c   1.000
_cell.angle_alpha   90.00
_cell.angle_beta   90.00
_cell.angle_gamma   90.00
#
_symmetry.space_group_name_H-M   'P 1'
#
loop_
_entity.id
_entity.type
_entity.pdbx_description
1 polymer ?
#
loop_
_entity_poly.entity_id
_entity_poly.type
_entity_poly.pdbx_seq_one_letter_code
_entity_poly.pdbx_strand_id
1 'polypeptide(L)'
;MLTSTIIVFLGTLGMALAGNPRSLAARQDQGVQCICNQHGWTDANLYTINKLTRSLPDVGVSTTVGPKNKAELGCFEGSTIQLWNDAPTAQTINNHVLAGYAGDITQKCAHDGDKTCGQKFGPDRTYNVVVRGDECIVRNLG
;
A
#
# COMPACT_ATOMS: atom_id res chain seq x y z
N MET A 1 -40.25 19.55 -41.16
CA MET A 1 -40.18 19.45 -39.68
C MET A 1 -40.58 18.02 -39.33
N LEU A 2 -39.82 17.12 -38.72
CA LEU A 2 -38.48 17.07 -38.14
C LEU A 2 -37.90 15.69 -38.51
N THR A 3 -36.62 15.61 -38.87
CA THR A 3 -35.86 14.36 -39.01
C THR A 3 -35.37 13.92 -37.62
N SER A 4 -35.82 12.75 -37.16
CA SER A 4 -35.31 12.14 -35.93
C SER A 4 -34.01 11.39 -36.21
N THR A 5 -32.88 11.97 -35.80
CA THR A 5 -31.59 11.28 -35.75
C THR A 5 -31.52 10.46 -34.46
N ILE A 6 -31.47 9.13 -34.58
CA ILE A 6 -31.14 8.24 -33.48
C ILE A 6 -29.62 8.28 -33.30
N ILE A 7 -29.15 8.88 -32.21
CA ILE A 7 -27.74 8.79 -31.81
C ILE A 7 -27.55 7.45 -31.10
N VAL A 8 -26.91 6.51 -31.79
CA VAL A 8 -26.37 5.30 -31.18
C VAL A 8 -25.10 5.70 -30.43
N PHE A 9 -25.18 5.82 -29.10
CA PHE A 9 -23.97 5.87 -28.29
C PHE A 9 -23.33 4.47 -28.27
N LEU A 10 -22.42 4.24 -29.23
CA LEU A 10 -21.38 3.23 -29.10
C LEU A 10 -20.40 3.72 -28.02
N GLY A 11 -20.72 3.40 -26.77
CA GLY A 11 -19.79 3.52 -25.65
C GLY A 11 -18.60 2.59 -25.90
N THR A 12 -17.51 3.16 -26.39
CA THR A 12 -16.24 2.48 -26.56
C THR A 12 -15.66 2.12 -25.19
N LEU A 13 -15.30 0.83 -25.06
CA LEU A 13 -14.39 0.22 -24.09
C LEU A 13 -13.93 1.12 -22.93
N GLY A 14 -14.66 1.05 -21.82
CA GLY A 14 -14.03 1.15 -20.51
C GLY A 14 -13.26 -0.15 -20.28
N MET A 15 -12.04 -0.25 -20.82
CA MET A 15 -11.08 -1.22 -20.31
C MET A 15 -10.91 -0.92 -18.83
N ALA A 16 -11.54 -1.73 -17.97
CA ALA A 16 -11.17 -1.85 -16.59
C ALA A 16 -9.68 -2.21 -16.61
N LEU A 17 -8.82 -1.21 -16.41
CA LEU A 17 -7.44 -1.44 -16.02
C LEU A 17 -7.56 -2.37 -14.82
N ALA A 18 -7.08 -3.60 -15.00
CA ALA A 18 -6.92 -4.56 -13.92
C ALA A 18 -5.95 -3.95 -12.90
N GLY A 19 -6.47 -3.06 -12.06
CA GLY A 19 -5.84 -2.66 -10.83
C GLY A 19 -5.64 -3.96 -10.08
N ASN A 20 -4.38 -4.22 -9.71
CA ASN A 20 -4.04 -5.41 -8.96
C ASN A 20 -5.02 -5.53 -7.79
N PRO A 21 -5.85 -6.59 -7.70
CA PRO A 21 -6.91 -6.67 -6.70
C PRO A 21 -6.38 -6.62 -5.25
N ARG A 22 -5.05 -6.68 -5.07
CA ARG A 22 -4.35 -6.55 -3.80
C ARG A 22 -4.07 -5.10 -3.37
N SER A 23 -4.11 -4.10 -4.27
CA SER A 23 -3.90 -2.67 -3.91
C SER A 23 -5.19 -1.92 -3.58
N LEU A 24 -6.34 -2.52 -3.88
CA LEU A 24 -7.65 -1.85 -3.94
C LEU A 24 -8.63 -2.24 -2.84
N ALA A 25 -8.24 -3.08 -1.88
CA ALA A 25 -9.09 -3.63 -0.83
C ALA A 25 -9.99 -2.59 -0.13
N ALA A 26 -9.56 -1.33 0.00
CA ALA A 26 -10.45 -0.25 0.41
C ALA A 26 -9.98 1.11 -0.13
N ARG A 27 -10.48 1.55 -1.28
CA ARG A 27 -10.54 3.01 -1.59
C ARG A 27 -11.69 3.68 -0.81
N GLN A 28 -11.94 3.26 0.43
CA GLN A 28 -12.80 4.01 1.35
C GLN A 28 -11.95 5.08 2.03
N ASP A 29 -12.12 6.27 1.51
CA ASP A 29 -11.39 7.49 1.77
C ASP A 29 -11.42 7.98 3.23
N GLN A 30 -10.78 7.30 4.20
CA GLN A 30 -10.59 7.80 5.57
C GLN A 30 -9.33 7.22 6.26
N GLY A 31 -8.20 7.92 6.14
CA GLY A 31 -7.06 7.73 7.05
C GLY A 31 -6.36 6.36 6.98
N VAL A 32 -6.15 5.75 8.15
CA VAL A 32 -5.50 4.43 8.28
C VAL A 32 -6.58 3.36 8.23
N GLN A 33 -6.34 2.30 7.47
CA GLN A 33 -7.27 1.19 7.30
C GLN A 33 -6.66 -0.10 7.83
N CYS A 34 -7.37 -0.77 8.73
CA CYS A 34 -6.94 -2.03 9.36
C CYS A 34 -7.60 -3.21 8.63
N ILE A 35 -6.90 -3.80 7.66
CA ILE A 35 -7.47 -4.73 6.67
C ILE A 35 -6.98 -6.17 6.91
N CYS A 36 -7.07 -6.63 8.16
CA CYS A 36 -6.44 -7.87 8.60
C CYS A 36 -7.24 -9.11 8.30
N ASN A 37 -6.54 -10.14 7.82
CA ASN A 37 -7.13 -11.40 7.38
C ASN A 37 -8.20 -11.23 6.29
N GLN A 38 -8.10 -10.13 5.53
CA GLN A 38 -8.98 -9.79 4.42
C GLN A 38 -8.15 -9.64 3.13
N HIS A 39 -8.77 -9.88 1.97
CA HIS A 39 -8.12 -9.71 0.66
C HIS A 39 -6.77 -10.45 0.49
N GLY A 40 -6.58 -11.56 1.21
CA GLY A 40 -5.34 -12.34 1.18
C GLY A 40 -4.17 -11.66 1.90
N TRP A 41 -4.46 -10.75 2.84
CA TRP A 41 -3.48 -10.18 3.75
C TRP A 41 -3.48 -10.98 5.04
N THR A 42 -2.30 -11.32 5.52
CA THR A 42 -2.10 -11.98 6.80
C THR A 42 -1.56 -10.98 7.81
N ASP A 43 -1.64 -11.33 9.08
CA ASP A 43 -1.10 -10.51 10.16
C ASP A 43 0.43 -10.46 10.09
N ALA A 44 0.98 -9.27 10.33
CA ALA A 44 2.40 -9.09 10.59
C ALA A 44 2.65 -9.10 12.10
N ASN A 45 3.85 -9.49 12.50
CA ASN A 45 4.30 -9.31 13.88
C ASN A 45 4.58 -7.83 14.16
N LEU A 46 3.89 -7.27 15.15
CA LEU A 46 3.94 -5.87 15.54
C LEU A 46 5.34 -5.43 15.99
N TYR A 47 6.06 -6.27 16.74
CA TYR A 47 7.42 -5.95 17.18
C TYR A 47 8.35 -5.81 15.98
N THR A 48 8.26 -6.74 15.03
CA THR A 48 9.06 -6.73 13.80
C THR A 48 8.75 -5.52 12.92
N ILE A 49 7.47 -5.19 12.72
CA ILE A 49 7.11 -3.98 11.96
C ILE A 49 7.59 -2.71 12.65
N ASN A 50 7.49 -2.62 13.99
CA ASN A 50 8.01 -1.48 14.73
C ASN A 50 9.55 -1.36 14.59
N LYS A 51 10.27 -2.48 14.54
CA LYS A 51 11.71 -2.49 14.26
C LYS A 51 12.02 -1.98 12.85
N LEU A 52 11.35 -2.53 11.82
CA LEU A 52 11.51 -2.09 10.43
C LEU A 52 11.17 -0.60 10.28
N THR A 53 10.08 -0.15 10.90
CA THR A 53 9.64 1.25 10.88
C THR A 53 10.72 2.19 11.41
N ARG A 54 11.38 1.81 12.51
CA ARG A 54 12.48 2.62 13.09
C ARG A 54 13.74 2.63 12.22
N SER A 55 14.04 1.56 11.49
CA SER A 55 15.22 1.49 10.63
C SER A 55 15.02 2.13 9.25
N LEU A 56 13.78 2.36 8.81
CA LEU A 56 13.50 2.92 7.48
C LEU A 56 14.21 4.27 7.20
N PRO A 57 14.29 5.22 8.14
CA PRO A 57 15.05 6.45 7.92
C PRO A 57 16.56 6.24 7.75
N ASP A 58 17.12 5.19 8.36
CA ASP A 58 18.56 4.94 8.39
C ASP A 58 19.06 4.31 7.08
N VAL A 59 18.19 3.60 6.36
CA VAL A 59 18.54 2.87 5.13
C VAL A 59 18.59 3.77 3.89
N GLY A 60 18.19 5.05 4.02
CA GLY A 60 18.28 6.04 2.96
C GLY A 60 17.30 7.20 3.13
N VAL A 61 17.48 8.25 2.32
CA VAL A 61 16.67 9.47 2.38
C VAL A 61 15.26 9.24 1.80
N SER A 62 15.16 8.47 0.72
CA SER A 62 13.91 8.27 -0.01
C SER A 62 13.89 6.94 -0.74
N THR A 63 12.70 6.43 -1.00
CA THR A 63 12.47 5.26 -1.84
C THR A 63 11.75 5.66 -3.11
N THR A 64 12.28 5.22 -4.25
CA THR A 64 11.66 5.38 -5.56
C THR A 64 10.99 4.07 -5.98
N VAL A 65 9.74 4.15 -6.40
CA VAL A 65 8.97 3.02 -6.92
C VAL A 65 8.44 3.36 -8.31
N GLY A 66 8.61 2.42 -9.25
CA GLY A 66 8.14 2.58 -10.63
C GLY A 66 6.61 2.69 -10.72
N PRO A 67 6.08 3.12 -11.88
CA PRO A 67 4.65 3.24 -12.11
C PRO A 67 3.96 1.88 -11.98
N LYS A 68 2.76 1.84 -11.38
CA LYS A 68 1.95 0.61 -11.20
C LYS A 68 2.74 -0.55 -10.57
N ASN A 69 3.64 -0.24 -9.66
CA ASN A 69 4.56 -1.21 -9.07
C ASN A 69 4.58 -1.10 -7.54
N LYS A 70 5.21 -2.07 -6.86
CA LYS A 70 5.49 -2.02 -5.43
C LYS A 70 6.99 -2.12 -5.16
N ALA A 71 7.43 -1.48 -4.08
CA ALA A 71 8.74 -1.66 -3.48
C ALA A 71 8.56 -2.28 -2.09
N GLU A 72 9.32 -3.33 -1.81
CA GLU A 72 9.44 -3.85 -0.44
C GLU A 72 10.42 -2.94 0.31
N LEU A 73 9.92 -2.24 1.33
CA LEU A 73 10.73 -1.35 2.15
C LEU A 73 11.44 -2.09 3.27
N GLY A 74 10.97 -3.30 3.60
CA GLY A 74 11.58 -4.20 4.56
C GLY A 74 10.77 -5.49 4.69
N CYS A 75 11.47 -6.59 4.91
CA CYS A 75 10.88 -7.86 5.31
C CYS A 75 11.75 -8.57 6.35
N PHE A 76 11.14 -8.93 7.46
CA PHE A 76 11.78 -9.76 8.48
C PHE A 76 10.75 -10.67 9.13
N GLU A 77 11.11 -11.93 9.41
CA GLU A 77 10.24 -12.90 10.11
C GLU A 77 8.79 -12.95 9.56
N GLY A 78 8.66 -12.98 8.23
CA GLY A 78 7.36 -13.03 7.56
C GLY A 78 6.50 -11.76 7.69
N SER A 79 7.08 -10.66 8.15
CA SER A 79 6.41 -9.36 8.35
C SER A 79 7.04 -8.31 7.44
N THR A 80 6.23 -7.58 6.68
CA THR A 80 6.73 -6.63 5.67
C THR A 80 6.07 -5.25 5.73
N ILE A 81 6.85 -4.24 5.35
CA ILE A 81 6.38 -2.91 4.98
C ILE A 81 6.61 -2.75 3.48
N GLN A 82 5.56 -2.41 2.73
CA GLN A 82 5.60 -2.24 1.28
C GLN A 82 5.10 -0.85 0.89
N LEU A 83 5.76 -0.21 -0.07
CA LEU A 83 5.29 0.99 -0.76
C LEU A 83 4.67 0.56 -2.09
N TRP A 84 3.42 0.91 -2.31
CA TRP A 84 2.67 0.58 -3.52
C TRP A 84 2.38 1.87 -4.28
N ASN A 85 2.70 1.90 -5.57
CA ASN A 85 2.49 3.04 -6.45
C ASN A 85 1.46 2.72 -7.52
N ASP A 86 0.31 3.37 -7.42
CA ASP A 86 -0.79 3.29 -8.38
C ASP A 86 -0.72 4.41 -9.42
N ALA A 87 0.23 5.35 -9.35
CA ALA A 87 0.39 6.40 -10.34
C ALA A 87 0.85 5.83 -11.70
N PRO A 88 0.55 6.52 -12.82
CA PRO A 88 1.12 6.21 -14.12
C PRO A 88 2.60 6.62 -14.24
N THR A 89 3.14 7.29 -13.23
CA THR A 89 4.54 7.76 -13.15
C THR A 89 5.25 7.17 -11.93
N ALA A 90 6.58 7.21 -11.92
CA ALA A 90 7.35 6.84 -10.74
C ALA A 90 7.08 7.82 -9.59
N GLN A 91 7.12 7.31 -8.35
CA GLN A 91 6.97 8.09 -7.13
C GLN A 91 8.24 7.96 -6.30
N THR A 92 8.73 9.09 -5.79
CA THR A 92 9.88 9.14 -4.87
C THR A 92 9.41 9.74 -3.56
N ILE A 93 9.38 8.91 -2.51
CA ILE A 93 8.83 9.31 -1.20
C ILE A 93 9.94 9.26 -0.16
N ASN A 94 10.01 10.29 0.69
CA ASN A 94 10.96 10.35 1.79
C ASN A 94 10.72 9.20 2.80
N ASN A 95 11.79 8.53 3.22
CA ASN A 95 11.68 7.36 4.10
C ASN A 95 11.13 7.68 5.49
N HIS A 96 11.31 8.90 6.01
CA HIS A 96 10.65 9.34 7.24
C HIS A 96 9.13 9.42 7.09
N VAL A 97 8.62 9.80 5.91
CA VAL A 97 7.17 9.81 5.64
C VAL A 97 6.65 8.38 5.58
N LEU A 98 7.36 7.48 4.90
CA LEU A 98 7.01 6.06 4.83
C LEU A 98 7.01 5.40 6.23
N ALA A 99 8.02 5.69 7.04
CA ALA A 99 8.10 5.27 8.44
C ALA A 99 6.93 5.83 9.27
N GLY A 100 6.60 7.12 9.09
CA GLY A 100 5.43 7.73 9.74
C GLY A 100 4.13 7.02 9.39
N TYR A 101 3.95 6.62 8.12
CA TYR A 101 2.75 5.89 7.69
C TYR A 101 2.69 4.48 8.25
N ALA A 102 3.81 3.76 8.28
CA ALA A 102 3.90 2.46 8.93
C ALA A 102 3.62 2.57 10.45
N GLY A 103 4.15 3.60 11.11
CA GLY A 103 3.90 3.89 12.52
C GLY A 103 2.44 4.20 12.83
N ASP A 104 1.76 4.97 11.97
CA ASP A 104 0.33 5.23 12.13
C ASP A 104 -0.50 3.94 11.98
N ILE A 105 -0.08 3.02 11.10
CA ILE A 105 -0.71 1.70 10.95
C ILE A 105 -0.49 0.89 12.22
N THR A 106 0.74 0.79 12.75
CA THR A 106 0.97 0.02 13.97
C THR A 106 0.26 0.61 15.19
N GLN A 107 0.13 1.94 15.28
CA GLN A 107 -0.59 2.58 16.37
C GLN A 107 -2.10 2.31 16.32
N LYS A 108 -2.71 2.30 15.13
CA LYS A 108 -4.17 2.19 14.98
C LYS A 108 -4.67 0.78 14.72
N CYS A 109 -3.84 -0.08 14.13
CA CYS A 109 -4.22 -1.42 13.69
C CYS A 109 -3.53 -2.55 14.48
N ALA A 110 -2.77 -2.21 15.54
CA ALA A 110 -2.32 -3.20 16.50
C ALA A 110 -3.52 -3.91 17.14
N HIS A 111 -3.49 -5.23 17.16
CA HIS A 111 -4.50 -6.09 17.75
C HIS A 111 -3.86 -7.40 18.23
N ASP A 112 -4.62 -8.22 18.96
CA ASP A 112 -4.18 -9.52 19.51
C ASP A 112 -2.87 -9.49 20.32
N GLY A 113 -2.47 -8.30 20.82
CA GLY A 113 -1.27 -8.10 21.63
C GLY A 113 0.04 -7.96 20.84
N ASP A 114 0.21 -8.69 19.73
CA ASP A 114 1.46 -8.70 18.96
C ASP A 114 1.27 -8.68 17.44
N LYS A 115 0.05 -8.42 16.95
CA LYS A 115 -0.26 -8.42 15.53
C LYS A 115 -0.60 -7.04 15.00
N THR A 116 -0.32 -6.83 13.73
CA THR A 116 -0.72 -5.62 13.01
C THR A 116 -0.81 -5.91 11.54
N CYS A 117 -1.71 -5.21 10.86
CA CYS A 117 -1.67 -5.10 9.41
C CYS A 117 -2.53 -3.89 9.01
N GLY A 118 -2.37 -3.42 7.79
CA GLY A 118 -3.19 -2.34 7.28
C GLY A 118 -2.51 -1.55 6.21
N GLN A 119 -3.15 -0.44 5.85
CA GLN A 119 -2.58 0.50 4.90
C GLN A 119 -2.91 1.94 5.23
N LYS A 120 -2.10 2.83 4.69
CA LYS A 120 -2.33 4.25 4.70
C LYS A 120 -1.96 4.85 3.35
N PHE A 121 -2.89 5.61 2.76
CA PHE A 121 -2.67 6.30 1.51
C PHE A 121 -1.88 7.60 1.71
N GLY A 122 -1.06 7.95 0.71
CA GLY A 122 -0.49 9.28 0.58
C GLY A 122 -1.57 10.35 0.36
N PRO A 123 -1.23 11.64 0.49
CA PRO A 123 -2.21 12.74 0.45
C PRO A 123 -2.94 12.84 -0.89
N ASP A 124 -2.23 12.52 -1.97
CA ASP A 124 -2.74 12.51 -3.35
C ASP A 124 -3.34 11.15 -3.77
N ARG A 125 -3.28 10.15 -2.88
CA ARG A 125 -3.80 8.78 -3.08
C ARG A 125 -3.24 8.09 -4.32
N THR A 126 -2.07 8.52 -4.79
CA THR A 126 -1.38 7.89 -5.91
C THR A 126 -0.48 6.75 -5.45
N TYR A 127 -0.20 6.67 -4.15
CA TYR A 127 0.52 5.59 -3.50
C TYR A 127 -0.05 5.29 -2.11
N ASN A 128 0.32 4.14 -1.56
CA ASN A 128 0.02 3.73 -0.19
C ASN A 128 1.18 2.94 0.43
N VAL A 129 1.29 3.03 1.75
CA VAL A 129 2.13 2.13 2.55
C VAL A 129 1.25 1.00 3.08
N VAL A 130 1.73 -0.22 2.95
CA VAL A 130 1.04 -1.45 3.38
C VAL A 130 1.90 -2.17 4.41
N VAL A 131 1.29 -2.59 5.51
CA VAL A 131 1.86 -3.46 6.53
C VAL A 131 1.07 -4.76 6.52
N ARG A 132 1.75 -5.90 6.36
CA ARG A 132 1.11 -7.22 6.33
C ARG A 132 2.12 -8.33 6.59
N GLY A 133 1.61 -9.51 6.88
CA GLY A 133 2.37 -10.73 6.74
C GLY A 133 2.65 -11.03 5.26
N ASP A 134 3.80 -11.61 4.98
CA ASP A 134 4.21 -12.07 3.66
C ASP A 134 5.21 -13.22 3.80
N GLU A 135 5.26 -14.14 2.84
CA GLU A 135 6.16 -15.32 2.88
C GLU A 135 7.61 -14.96 2.49
N CYS A 136 8.08 -13.80 2.93
CA CYS A 136 9.39 -13.31 2.55
C CYS A 136 10.48 -13.92 3.44
N ILE A 137 11.43 -14.61 2.80
CA ILE A 137 12.62 -15.19 3.44
C ILE A 137 13.58 -14.03 3.70
N VAL A 138 13.84 -13.78 5.00
CA VAL A 138 14.73 -12.75 5.59
C VAL A 138 15.56 -11.95 4.58
N ARG A 139 15.19 -10.68 4.38
CA ARG A 139 16.04 -9.69 3.70
C ARG A 139 16.29 -8.57 4.71
N ASN A 140 17.35 -8.71 5.49
CA ASN A 140 17.80 -7.62 6.37
C ASN A 140 18.02 -6.37 5.51
N LEU A 141 17.40 -5.27 5.92
CA LEU A 141 17.81 -3.96 5.48
C LEU A 141 19.20 -3.75 6.09
N GLY A 142 20.22 -3.84 5.24
CA GLY A 142 21.63 -3.86 5.62
C GLY A 142 22.08 -2.63 6.40
#